data_AF-V8NLQ9-F1
#
_entry.id   AF-V8NLQ9-F1
#
_cell.length_a   1.000
_cell.length_b   1.000
_cell.length_c   1.000
_cell.angle_alpha   90.00
_cell.angle_beta   90.00
_cell.angle_gamma   90.00
#
_symmetry.space_group_name_H-M   'P 1'
#
loop_
_entity.id
_entity.type
_entity.pdbx_description
1 polymer ?
#
loop_
_entity_poly.entity_id
_entity_poly.type
_entity_poly.pdbx_seq_one_letter_code
_entity_poly.pdbx_strand_id
1 'polypeptide(L)'
;RWAALELTTNEKYNDSIQAYAAGVAEAAVSEQLVYMHWMNTMVSYCGPFTYWMDYCQKLKNYIEANLNWMEEQMEQAGMDSAYWYQVSLETTIGNNNNKLWKFIKPDNSVLEWLRNIVANRLARTGAEWATIFEKFNSGTYFQDIFNTSGLPALVQKYGDWFTYEKTPRAQIFRRNQTLIRDMDSMIRLMRFNNFPQDPLSQCQGCNPPQNGENAIAARSDLNPANGTYPFGALYQRRHGGTDMKVTSFEMMKNYSFLAASGPTWDNLPPFQWSSSPFCNISHMGQPDLWKFSPIQIHWD
;
A
#
# COMPACT_ATOMS: atom_id res chain seq x y z
N ARG A 1 -11.78 -13.21 4.83
CA ARG A 1 -11.06 -14.36 5.44
C ARG A 1 -9.58 -14.04 5.32
N TRP A 2 -8.78 -14.29 6.36
CA TRP A 2 -7.34 -14.07 6.34
C TRP A 2 -6.62 -15.43 6.33
N ALA A 3 -5.45 -15.49 5.67
CA ALA A 3 -4.42 -16.48 5.98
C ALA A 3 -3.50 -15.90 7.05
N ALA A 4 -2.87 -16.75 7.85
CA ALA A 4 -1.91 -16.36 8.88
C ALA A 4 -0.60 -17.14 8.66
N LEU A 5 0.52 -16.46 8.86
CA LEU A 5 1.86 -17.03 8.80
C LEU A 5 2.59 -16.65 10.09
N GLU A 6 3.07 -17.66 10.80
CA GLU A 6 3.97 -17.51 11.92
C GLU A 6 5.31 -18.13 11.53
N LEU A 7 6.39 -17.38 11.73
CA LEU A 7 7.72 -17.77 11.31
C LEU A 7 8.73 -17.44 12.41
N THR A 8 9.56 -18.41 12.75
CA THR A 8 10.62 -18.27 13.76
C THR A 8 11.93 -18.79 13.18
N THR A 9 13.01 -18.05 13.41
CA THR A 9 14.38 -18.46 13.04
C THR A 9 15.14 -18.95 14.27
N ASN A 10 16.30 -19.56 14.06
CA ASN A 10 17.10 -20.12 15.14
C ASN A 10 18.37 -19.30 15.37
N GLU A 11 18.44 -18.66 16.54
CA GLU A 11 19.54 -17.77 16.97
C GLU A 11 20.92 -18.43 17.02
N LYS A 12 21.00 -19.77 16.97
CA LYS A 12 22.27 -20.51 16.91
C LYS A 12 23.01 -20.30 15.58
N TYR A 13 22.32 -19.85 14.53
CA TYR A 13 22.90 -19.58 13.23
C TYR A 13 23.08 -18.07 13.04
N ASN A 14 24.02 -17.67 12.19
CA ASN A 14 24.18 -16.25 11.88
C ASN A 14 22.95 -15.70 11.12
N ASP A 15 22.72 -14.39 11.24
CA ASP A 15 21.50 -13.76 10.73
C ASP A 15 21.34 -13.89 9.21
N SER A 16 22.44 -14.00 8.45
CA SER A 16 22.39 -14.20 7.00
C SER A 16 21.76 -15.55 6.64
N ILE A 17 22.13 -16.62 7.34
CA ILE A 17 21.50 -17.94 7.18
C ILE A 17 20.05 -17.89 7.66
N GLN A 18 19.79 -17.22 8.79
CA GLN A 18 18.43 -17.11 9.33
C GLN A 18 17.49 -16.38 8.36
N ALA A 19 17.91 -15.25 7.79
CA ALA A 19 17.12 -14.47 6.83
C ALA A 19 16.85 -15.25 5.54
N TYR A 20 17.87 -15.91 4.99
CA TYR A 20 17.70 -16.77 3.82
C TYR A 20 16.73 -17.94 4.10
N ALA A 21 16.90 -18.62 5.24
CA ALA A 21 16.03 -19.73 5.64
C ALA A 21 14.59 -19.28 5.90
N ALA A 22 14.38 -18.07 6.44
CA ALA A 22 13.04 -17.49 6.61
C ALA A 22 12.32 -17.36 5.27
N GLY A 23 12.98 -16.80 4.25
CA GLY A 23 12.39 -16.69 2.91
C GLY A 23 12.06 -18.05 2.28
N VAL A 24 12.93 -19.05 2.45
CA VAL A 24 12.68 -20.42 1.98
C VAL A 24 11.47 -21.04 2.70
N ALA A 25 11.39 -20.91 4.03
CA ALA A 25 10.31 -21.45 4.82
C ALA A 25 8.96 -20.81 4.47
N GLU A 26 8.91 -19.48 4.33
CA GLU A 26 7.72 -18.75 3.88
C GLU A 26 7.26 -19.23 2.50
N ALA A 27 8.16 -19.33 1.53
CA ALA A 27 7.83 -19.79 0.18
C ALA A 27 7.28 -21.22 0.19
N ALA A 28 7.88 -22.11 0.99
CA ALA A 28 7.47 -23.51 1.07
C ALA A 28 6.05 -23.69 1.62
N VAL A 29 5.64 -22.87 2.60
CA VAL A 29 4.30 -22.99 3.21
C VAL A 29 3.23 -22.15 2.50
N SER A 30 3.63 -21.22 1.64
CA SER A 30 2.72 -20.29 0.95
C SER A 30 2.72 -20.42 -0.57
N GLU A 31 3.40 -21.42 -1.15
CA GLU A 31 3.59 -21.62 -2.60
C GLU A 31 2.30 -21.40 -3.42
N GLN A 32 1.19 -22.03 -3.01
CA GLN A 32 -0.10 -21.87 -3.71
C GLN A 32 -0.63 -20.44 -3.64
N LEU A 33 -0.51 -19.77 -2.50
CA LEU A 33 -0.92 -18.38 -2.32
C LEU A 33 -0.05 -17.44 -3.15
N VAL A 34 1.27 -17.67 -3.16
CA VAL A 34 2.23 -16.92 -3.99
C VAL A 34 1.89 -17.06 -5.47
N TYR A 35 1.65 -18.30 -5.94
CA TYR A 35 1.25 -18.55 -7.32
C TYR A 35 -0.05 -17.83 -7.69
N MET A 36 -1.11 -18.00 -6.88
CA MET A 36 -2.40 -17.35 -7.14
C MET A 36 -2.27 -15.82 -7.10
N HIS A 37 -1.49 -15.27 -6.17
CA HIS A 37 -1.24 -13.84 -6.08
C HIS A 37 -0.52 -13.32 -7.33
N TRP A 38 0.58 -13.97 -7.74
CA TRP A 38 1.32 -13.63 -8.96
C TRP A 38 0.43 -13.64 -10.21
N MET A 39 -0.38 -14.70 -10.37
CA MET A 39 -1.32 -14.82 -11.48
C MET A 39 -2.35 -13.70 -11.51
N ASN A 40 -2.82 -13.24 -10.35
CA ASN A 40 -3.82 -12.18 -10.26
C ASN A 40 -3.24 -10.77 -10.43
N THR A 41 -1.94 -10.56 -10.17
CA THR A 41 -1.35 -9.21 -10.10
C THR A 41 -0.31 -8.92 -11.18
N MET A 42 0.70 -9.79 -11.34
CA MET A 42 1.94 -9.45 -12.05
C MET A 42 2.23 -10.31 -13.27
N VAL A 43 1.51 -11.41 -13.51
CA VAL A 43 1.84 -12.39 -14.57
C VAL A 43 2.07 -11.81 -15.98
N SER A 44 1.40 -10.71 -16.33
CA SER A 44 1.55 -10.06 -17.63
C SER A 44 2.43 -8.81 -17.60
N TYR A 45 2.86 -8.36 -16.43
CA TYR A 45 3.61 -7.12 -16.28
C TYR A 45 5.01 -7.26 -16.87
N CYS A 46 5.30 -6.50 -17.93
CA CYS A 46 6.53 -6.64 -18.72
C CYS A 46 6.80 -8.07 -19.23
N GLY A 47 5.74 -8.82 -19.53
CA GLY A 47 5.84 -10.13 -20.16
C GLY A 47 6.30 -10.07 -21.64
N PRO A 48 6.50 -11.24 -22.28
CA PRO A 48 7.11 -11.35 -23.61
C PRO A 48 6.32 -10.67 -24.75
N PHE A 49 5.05 -10.35 -24.52
CA PHE A 49 4.15 -9.74 -25.51
C PHE A 49 3.69 -8.33 -25.11
N THR A 50 4.46 -7.62 -24.29
CA THR A 50 4.11 -6.25 -23.86
C THR A 50 4.25 -5.24 -25.00
N TYR A 51 3.30 -4.33 -25.11
CA TYR A 51 3.38 -3.19 -26.05
C TYR A 51 4.37 -2.11 -25.58
N TRP A 52 4.76 -2.13 -24.32
CA TRP A 52 5.62 -1.12 -23.70
C TRP A 52 7.06 -1.60 -23.59
N MET A 53 7.62 -2.14 -24.68
CA MET A 53 8.96 -2.74 -24.70
C MET A 53 10.04 -1.76 -24.20
N ASP A 54 10.02 -0.52 -24.68
CA ASP A 54 10.98 0.52 -24.25
C ASP A 54 10.91 0.82 -22.76
N TYR A 55 9.68 0.83 -22.20
CA TYR A 55 9.48 1.02 -20.77
C TYR A 55 10.01 -0.17 -19.97
N CYS A 56 9.69 -1.39 -20.40
CA CYS A 56 10.12 -2.61 -19.73
C CYS A 56 11.64 -2.80 -19.77
N GLN A 57 12.28 -2.44 -20.88
CA GLN A 57 13.74 -2.46 -20.97
C GLN A 57 14.37 -1.42 -20.05
N LYS A 58 13.82 -0.20 -19.98
CA LYS A 58 14.29 0.83 -19.04
C LYS A 58 14.12 0.39 -17.59
N LEU A 59 12.99 -0.23 -17.26
CA LEU A 59 12.73 -0.76 -15.92
C LEU A 59 13.73 -1.86 -15.55
N LYS A 60 13.97 -2.81 -16.46
CA LYS A 60 14.95 -3.88 -16.27
C LYS A 60 16.35 -3.30 -16.00
N ASN A 61 16.83 -2.42 -16.88
CA ASN A 61 18.15 -1.80 -16.74
C ASN A 61 18.28 -1.02 -15.42
N TYR A 62 17.22 -0.33 -15.00
CA TYR A 62 17.23 0.40 -13.73
C TYR A 62 17.34 -0.54 -12.52
N ILE A 63 16.55 -1.62 -12.50
CA ILE A 63 16.59 -2.62 -11.41
C ILE A 63 17.98 -3.26 -11.34
N GLU A 64 18.53 -3.70 -12.47
CA GLU A 64 19.87 -4.31 -12.51
C GLU A 64 20.95 -3.35 -12.01
N ALA A 65 20.92 -2.09 -12.45
CA ALA A 65 21.88 -1.08 -11.98
C ALA A 65 21.75 -0.77 -10.48
N ASN A 66 20.53 -0.69 -9.95
CA ASN A 66 20.31 -0.42 -8.52
C ASN A 66 20.74 -1.60 -7.64
N LEU A 67 20.47 -2.83 -8.08
CA LEU A 67 20.93 -4.04 -7.39
C LEU A 67 22.46 -4.09 -7.31
N ASN A 68 23.15 -3.91 -8.44
CA ASN A 68 24.61 -3.89 -8.48
C ASN A 68 25.20 -2.80 -7.59
N TRP A 69 24.61 -1.60 -7.60
CA TRP A 69 25.06 -0.52 -6.72
C TRP A 69 24.91 -0.88 -5.24
N MET A 70 23.79 -1.49 -4.83
CA MET A 70 23.61 -1.93 -3.44
C MET A 70 24.63 -3.01 -3.05
N GLU A 71 24.92 -3.96 -3.95
CA GLU A 71 25.98 -4.95 -3.75
C GLU A 71 27.35 -4.29 -3.52
N GLU A 72 27.73 -3.33 -4.36
CA GLU A 72 28.96 -2.57 -4.19
C GLU A 72 29.01 -1.81 -2.86
N GLN A 73 27.89 -1.22 -2.41
CA GLN A 73 27.85 -0.53 -1.12
C GLN A 73 27.98 -1.49 0.06
N MET A 74 27.40 -2.69 -0.03
CA MET A 74 27.54 -3.72 1.00
C MET A 74 28.99 -4.21 1.10
N GLU A 75 29.67 -4.39 -0.03
CA GLU A 75 31.09 -4.75 -0.06
C GLU A 75 32.00 -3.62 0.48
N GLN A 76 31.73 -2.38 0.09
CA GLN A 76 32.56 -1.22 0.46
C GLN A 76 32.36 -0.77 1.91
N ALA A 77 31.14 -0.79 2.43
CA ALA A 77 30.85 -0.37 3.79
C ALA A 77 31.28 -1.40 4.84
N GLY A 78 31.45 -2.67 4.43
CA GLY A 78 31.78 -3.78 5.32
C GLY A 78 30.65 -4.12 6.31
N MET A 79 30.87 -5.17 7.11
CA MET A 79 29.90 -5.63 8.12
C MET A 79 29.73 -4.66 9.30
N ASP A 80 30.55 -3.61 9.42
CA ASP A 80 30.50 -2.63 10.50
C ASP A 80 29.36 -1.61 10.33
N SER A 81 28.82 -1.46 9.12
CA SER A 81 27.63 -0.64 8.90
C SER A 81 26.36 -1.42 9.23
N ALA A 82 25.78 -1.13 10.40
CA ALA A 82 24.49 -1.70 10.81
C ALA A 82 23.37 -1.47 9.77
N TYR A 83 23.44 -0.39 8.97
CA TYR A 83 22.46 -0.13 7.92
C TYR A 83 22.63 -1.10 6.74
N TRP A 84 23.85 -1.22 6.19
CA TRP A 84 24.11 -2.11 5.06
C TRP A 84 24.03 -3.58 5.44
N TYR A 85 24.32 -3.91 6.70
CA TYR A 85 24.04 -5.23 7.26
C TYR A 85 22.55 -5.56 7.24
N GLN A 86 21.66 -4.62 7.61
CA GLN A 86 20.22 -4.88 7.55
C GLN A 86 19.68 -4.94 6.11
N VAL A 87 20.27 -4.18 5.18
CA VAL A 87 19.92 -4.27 3.74
C VAL A 87 20.29 -5.63 3.16
N SER A 88 21.42 -6.23 3.56
CA SER A 88 21.88 -7.52 3.04
C SER A 88 21.02 -8.71 3.48
N LEU A 89 20.16 -8.54 4.49
CA LEU A 89 19.23 -9.55 4.97
C LEU A 89 17.92 -9.60 4.16
N GLU A 90 17.75 -8.72 3.16
CA GLU A 90 16.51 -8.57 2.38
C GLU A 90 16.71 -8.82 0.87
N THR A 91 15.64 -9.16 0.13
CA THR A 91 15.69 -9.49 -1.32
C THR A 91 14.81 -8.57 -2.18
N THR A 92 15.36 -8.01 -3.28
CA THR A 92 14.85 -6.73 -3.83
C THR A 92 14.09 -6.75 -5.17
N ILE A 93 12.92 -6.05 -5.20
CA ILE A 93 12.13 -5.68 -6.41
C ILE A 93 11.58 -4.22 -6.35
N GLY A 94 11.42 -3.52 -7.49
CA GLY A 94 11.30 -2.02 -7.59
C GLY A 94 10.06 -1.37 -8.26
N ASN A 95 10.04 0.00 -8.36
CA ASN A 95 8.87 0.92 -8.62
C ASN A 95 9.20 2.21 -9.47
N ASN A 96 8.21 2.93 -10.10
CA ASN A 96 8.41 4.06 -11.09
C ASN A 96 7.38 5.30 -11.06
N ASN A 97 7.72 6.62 -10.84
CA ASN A 97 7.02 7.87 -11.33
C ASN A 97 7.85 9.09 -11.93
N ASN A 98 7.34 9.71 -13.03
CA ASN A 98 7.98 10.52 -14.10
C ASN A 98 8.24 12.04 -14.01
N LYS A 99 7.98 12.72 -12.90
CA LYS A 99 8.27 14.18 -12.80
C LYS A 99 9.17 14.60 -11.64
N LEU A 100 9.60 13.62 -10.83
CA LEU A 100 10.59 13.76 -9.76
C LEU A 100 11.87 12.95 -10.04
N TRP A 101 11.98 12.35 -11.24
CA TRP A 101 13.04 11.40 -11.62
C TRP A 101 14.48 11.85 -11.52
N LYS A 102 14.76 13.14 -11.64
CA LYS A 102 16.14 13.63 -11.58
C LYS A 102 16.84 13.35 -10.25
N PHE A 103 16.07 13.01 -9.21
CA PHE A 103 16.55 12.67 -7.87
C PHE A 103 16.52 11.18 -7.54
N ILE A 104 15.89 10.34 -8.36
CA ILE A 104 15.85 8.89 -8.18
C ILE A 104 16.81 8.29 -9.20
N LYS A 105 18.08 8.17 -8.80
CA LYS A 105 19.11 7.52 -9.58
C LYS A 105 19.29 6.08 -9.10
N PRO A 106 19.75 5.13 -9.95
CA PRO A 106 20.05 3.77 -9.48
C PRO A 106 21.16 3.76 -8.41
N ASP A 107 22.06 4.74 -8.46
CA ASP A 107 23.05 5.07 -7.43
C ASP A 107 22.48 6.01 -6.35
N ASN A 108 22.89 5.80 -5.09
CA ASN A 108 22.51 6.63 -3.93
C ASN A 108 21.00 6.60 -3.57
N SER A 109 20.28 5.53 -3.91
CA SER A 109 18.88 5.34 -3.49
C SER A 109 18.58 3.89 -3.12
N VAL A 110 17.82 3.71 -2.03
CA VAL A 110 17.34 2.39 -1.58
C VAL A 110 15.82 2.35 -1.75
N LEU A 111 15.32 1.27 -2.35
CA LEU A 111 13.89 1.09 -2.60
C LEU A 111 13.10 1.12 -1.28
N GLU A 112 11.89 1.69 -1.33
CA GLU A 112 11.13 2.03 -0.13
C GLU A 112 10.85 0.83 0.78
N TRP A 113 10.53 -0.33 0.20
CA TRP A 113 10.22 -1.53 0.97
C TRP A 113 11.43 -2.02 1.80
N LEU A 114 12.67 -1.86 1.30
CA LEU A 114 13.90 -2.09 2.09
C LEU A 114 14.05 -1.09 3.22
N ARG A 115 13.92 0.21 2.92
CA ARG A 115 14.08 1.28 3.91
C ARG A 115 13.09 1.11 5.07
N ASN A 116 11.86 0.70 4.76
CA ASN A 116 10.83 0.39 5.74
C ASN A 116 11.26 -0.76 6.67
N ILE A 117 11.73 -1.89 6.11
CA ILE A 117 12.18 -3.04 6.90
C ILE A 117 13.38 -2.66 7.80
N VAL A 118 14.38 -1.99 7.25
CA VAL A 118 15.57 -1.55 7.99
C VAL A 118 15.19 -0.60 9.13
N ALA A 119 14.31 0.39 8.88
CA ALA A 119 13.85 1.32 9.90
C ALA A 119 13.06 0.61 11.02
N ASN A 120 12.18 -0.35 10.66
CA ASN A 120 11.42 -1.13 11.65
C ASN A 120 12.31 -2.02 12.52
N ARG A 121 13.42 -2.54 11.98
CA ARG A 121 14.35 -3.40 12.73
C ARG A 121 15.29 -2.62 13.65
N LEU A 122 15.74 -1.43 13.23
CA LEU A 122 16.79 -0.69 13.92
C LEU A 122 16.25 0.35 14.91
N ALA A 123 15.07 0.92 14.68
CA ALA A 123 14.57 2.05 15.46
C ALA A 123 14.00 1.64 16.82
N ARG A 124 14.30 2.42 17.86
CA ARG A 124 13.68 2.32 19.19
C ARG A 124 12.71 3.46 19.48
N THR A 125 12.79 4.55 18.71
CA THR A 125 11.92 5.72 18.83
C THR A 125 11.41 6.17 17.48
N GLY A 126 10.33 6.97 17.46
CA GLY A 126 9.81 7.54 16.23
C GLY A 126 10.80 8.49 15.52
N ALA A 127 11.63 9.21 16.29
CA ALA A 127 12.66 10.08 15.72
C ALA A 127 13.77 9.27 15.04
N GLU A 128 14.24 8.19 15.70
CA GLU A 128 15.23 7.28 15.09
C GLU A 128 14.67 6.62 13.83
N TRP A 129 13.41 6.18 13.85
CA TRP A 129 12.76 5.59 12.69
C TRP A 129 12.78 6.55 11.50
N ALA A 130 12.41 7.81 11.72
CA ALA A 130 12.43 8.84 10.68
C ALA A 130 13.86 9.05 10.14
N THR A 131 14.86 9.17 11.03
CA THR A 131 16.28 9.33 10.65
C THR A 131 16.87 8.13 9.91
N ILE A 132 16.41 6.91 10.19
CA ILE A 132 16.85 5.72 9.45
C ILE A 132 16.12 5.64 8.10
N PHE A 133 14.82 5.87 8.08
CA PHE A 133 13.99 5.78 6.87
C PHE A 133 14.32 6.85 5.83
N GLU A 134 14.78 8.04 6.24
CA GLU A 134 15.20 9.12 5.34
C GLU A 134 16.55 8.86 4.66
N LYS A 135 17.35 7.89 5.13
CA LYS A 135 18.61 7.53 4.48
C LYS A 135 18.32 6.97 3.09
N PHE A 136 19.06 7.47 2.10
CA PHE A 136 18.92 7.07 0.69
C PHE A 136 17.47 7.19 0.18
N ASN A 137 16.77 8.22 0.65
CA ASN A 137 15.37 8.48 0.35
C ASN A 137 15.10 8.49 -1.15
N SER A 138 14.11 7.69 -1.55
CA SER A 138 13.61 7.62 -2.92
C SER A 138 12.54 8.70 -3.25
N GLY A 139 12.29 9.67 -2.35
CA GLY A 139 11.70 10.98 -2.68
C GLY A 139 10.40 11.45 -1.99
N THR A 140 10.28 11.48 -0.65
CA THR A 140 9.19 12.22 0.08
C THR A 140 9.68 12.71 1.47
N TYR A 141 9.44 13.95 1.99
CA TYR A 141 8.25 14.50 2.70
C TYR A 141 8.34 16.08 2.93
N PHE A 142 7.23 16.80 3.31
CA PHE A 142 7.04 18.24 3.75
C PHE A 142 6.29 19.25 2.83
N GLN A 143 5.95 20.47 3.33
CA GLN A 143 5.27 21.58 2.61
C GLN A 143 6.01 21.95 1.30
N ASP A 144 7.34 21.95 1.36
CA ASP A 144 8.18 22.14 0.19
C ASP A 144 7.95 21.03 -0.85
N ILE A 145 7.59 19.82 -0.43
CA ILE A 145 7.19 18.73 -1.33
C ILE A 145 5.79 18.92 -1.86
N PHE A 146 4.84 19.46 -1.10
CA PHE A 146 3.55 19.84 -1.68
C PHE A 146 3.78 20.75 -2.88
N ASN A 147 4.59 21.79 -2.71
CA ASN A 147 4.95 22.72 -3.78
C ASN A 147 5.76 22.05 -4.92
N THR A 148 6.79 21.28 -4.57
CA THR A 148 7.76 20.70 -5.53
C THR A 148 7.20 19.48 -6.28
N SER A 149 6.20 18.79 -5.73
CA SER A 149 5.54 17.62 -6.35
C SER A 149 4.52 17.99 -7.43
N GLY A 150 4.26 19.29 -7.66
CA GLY A 150 3.34 19.76 -8.68
C GLY A 150 1.86 19.73 -8.28
N LEU A 151 1.56 19.52 -6.99
CA LEU A 151 0.19 19.60 -6.46
C LEU A 151 -0.46 20.98 -6.63
N PRO A 152 0.24 22.14 -6.54
CA PRO A 152 -0.38 23.44 -6.79
C PRO A 152 -1.06 23.56 -8.16
N ALA A 153 -0.49 22.98 -9.23
CA ALA A 153 -1.10 22.97 -10.55
C ALA A 153 -2.38 22.12 -10.60
N LEU A 154 -2.43 21.03 -9.82
CA LEU A 154 -3.62 20.19 -9.69
C LEU A 154 -4.70 20.86 -8.84
N VAL A 155 -4.33 21.59 -7.78
CA VAL A 155 -5.26 22.44 -7.03
C VAL A 155 -5.85 23.52 -7.93
N GLN A 156 -5.05 24.19 -8.75
CA GLN A 156 -5.55 25.18 -9.70
C GLN A 156 -6.52 24.57 -10.71
N LYS A 157 -6.26 23.34 -11.18
CA LYS A 157 -7.07 22.68 -12.21
C LYS A 157 -8.32 22.00 -11.69
N TYR A 158 -8.25 21.35 -10.52
CA TYR A 158 -9.27 20.44 -10.01
C TYR A 158 -9.75 20.80 -8.60
N GLY A 159 -9.22 21.86 -8.00
CA GLY A 159 -9.68 22.42 -6.73
C GLY A 159 -9.28 21.61 -5.50
N ASP A 160 -10.17 21.64 -4.51
CA ASP A 160 -9.92 21.20 -3.13
C ASP A 160 -9.58 19.71 -2.98
N TRP A 161 -9.89 18.88 -3.99
CA TRP A 161 -9.54 17.46 -4.01
C TRP A 161 -8.03 17.21 -3.93
N PHE A 162 -7.20 18.20 -4.32
CA PHE A 162 -5.74 18.13 -4.27
C PHE A 162 -5.11 18.99 -3.17
N THR A 163 -5.92 19.62 -2.31
CA THR A 163 -5.42 20.38 -1.16
C THR A 163 -5.24 19.46 0.05
N TYR A 164 -4.34 19.78 0.97
CA TYR A 164 -4.14 18.97 2.17
C TYR A 164 -5.39 18.90 3.07
N GLU A 165 -5.98 20.07 3.35
CA GLU A 165 -7.02 20.19 4.38
C GLU A 165 -8.47 20.01 3.91
N LYS A 166 -8.71 20.14 2.60
CA LYS A 166 -10.07 20.18 2.05
C LYS A 166 -10.39 19.01 1.14
N THR A 167 -9.55 17.98 1.09
CA THR A 167 -9.96 16.72 0.48
C THR A 167 -11.21 16.15 1.17
N PRO A 168 -12.07 15.40 0.47
CA PRO A 168 -13.20 14.69 1.08
C PRO A 168 -12.80 13.89 2.33
N ARG A 169 -11.71 13.12 2.26
CA ARG A 169 -11.20 12.33 3.40
C ARG A 169 -10.81 13.21 4.59
N ALA A 170 -10.07 14.29 4.37
CA ALA A 170 -9.69 15.22 5.43
C ALA A 170 -10.92 15.85 6.10
N GLN A 171 -11.92 16.23 5.31
CA GLN A 171 -13.17 16.79 5.84
C GLN A 171 -13.99 15.74 6.62
N ILE A 172 -14.07 14.49 6.14
CA ILE A 172 -14.76 13.40 6.85
C ILE A 172 -14.06 13.11 8.19
N PHE A 173 -12.72 13.05 8.22
CA PHE A 173 -11.97 12.92 9.46
C PHE A 173 -12.23 14.10 10.40
N ARG A 174 -12.13 15.34 9.90
CA ARG A 174 -12.38 16.56 10.69
C ARG A 174 -13.76 16.55 11.34
N ARG A 175 -14.79 16.07 10.62
CA ARG A 175 -16.17 15.93 11.11
C ARG A 175 -16.33 14.82 12.14
N ASN A 176 -15.74 13.63 11.89
CA ASN A 176 -16.12 12.40 12.60
C ASN A 176 -15.12 11.93 13.65
N GLN A 177 -13.86 12.41 13.67
CA GLN A 177 -12.82 11.86 14.54
C GLN A 177 -13.17 11.90 16.03
N THR A 178 -13.92 12.91 16.49
CA THR A 178 -14.32 13.06 17.90
C THR A 178 -15.39 12.05 18.34
N LEU A 179 -15.98 11.31 17.40
CA LEU A 179 -16.96 10.26 17.66
C LEU A 179 -16.29 8.92 17.98
N ILE A 180 -14.99 8.79 17.75
CA ILE A 180 -14.23 7.57 18.06
C ILE A 180 -13.98 7.53 19.57
N ARG A 181 -14.54 6.54 20.24
CA ARG A 181 -14.43 6.36 21.70
C ARG A 181 -13.93 4.98 22.11
N ASP A 182 -13.92 4.04 21.17
CA ASP A 182 -13.59 2.63 21.38
C ASP A 182 -13.17 1.98 20.04
N MET A 183 -12.88 0.67 20.09
CA MET A 183 -12.47 -0.09 18.93
C MET A 183 -13.57 -0.17 17.86
N ASP A 184 -14.83 -0.37 18.26
CA ASP A 184 -15.95 -0.50 17.32
C ASP A 184 -16.21 0.79 16.54
N SER A 185 -16.18 1.93 17.23
CA SER A 185 -16.31 3.26 16.60
C SER A 185 -15.10 3.58 15.71
N MET A 186 -13.89 3.13 16.05
CA MET A 186 -12.72 3.23 15.16
C MET A 186 -12.90 2.37 13.90
N ILE A 187 -13.33 1.11 14.06
CA ILE A 187 -13.61 0.20 12.94
C ILE A 187 -14.64 0.80 11.99
N ARG A 188 -15.75 1.33 12.54
CA ARG A 188 -16.81 1.98 11.76
C ARG A 188 -16.27 3.18 10.98
N LEU A 189 -15.43 4.02 11.58
CA LEU A 189 -14.86 5.17 10.86
C LEU A 189 -13.91 4.71 9.75
N MET A 190 -13.01 3.76 10.05
CA MET A 190 -12.03 3.28 9.07
C MET A 190 -12.66 2.49 7.92
N ARG A 191 -13.85 1.92 8.12
CA ARG A 191 -14.67 1.30 7.07
C ARG A 191 -15.73 2.24 6.50
N PHE A 192 -15.75 3.51 6.89
CA PHE A 192 -16.81 4.43 6.52
C PHE A 192 -16.82 4.73 5.02
N ASN A 193 -17.94 4.38 4.38
CA ASN A 193 -18.31 4.87 3.07
C ASN A 193 -19.83 4.91 2.95
N ASN A 194 -20.37 6.12 2.92
CA ASN A 194 -21.78 6.38 2.68
C ASN A 194 -21.94 7.36 1.51
N PHE A 195 -21.11 7.19 0.46
CA PHE A 195 -21.05 8.12 -0.67
C PHE A 195 -22.40 8.45 -1.36
N PRO A 196 -23.42 7.57 -1.38
CA PRO A 196 -24.70 7.93 -1.99
C PRO A 196 -25.44 9.04 -1.22
N GLN A 197 -25.16 9.20 0.07
CA GLN A 197 -25.89 10.13 0.96
C GLN A 197 -24.99 11.21 1.58
N ASP A 198 -23.68 10.97 1.73
CA ASP A 198 -22.79 11.92 2.39
C ASP A 198 -22.48 13.11 1.46
N PRO A 199 -22.82 14.36 1.86
CA PRO A 199 -22.52 15.54 1.06
C PRO A 199 -21.01 15.74 0.82
N LEU A 200 -20.15 15.26 1.73
CA LEU A 200 -18.69 15.32 1.55
C LEU A 200 -18.18 14.37 0.48
N SER A 201 -19.01 13.42 0.03
CA SER A 201 -18.66 12.50 -1.04
C SER A 201 -18.98 13.02 -2.44
N GLN A 202 -19.56 14.22 -2.56
CA GLN A 202 -19.84 14.84 -3.85
C GLN A 202 -18.54 15.34 -4.51
N CYS A 203 -18.37 15.08 -5.82
CA CYS A 203 -17.31 15.67 -6.62
C CYS A 203 -17.83 16.74 -7.57
N GLN A 204 -17.11 17.86 -7.61
CA GLN A 204 -17.35 18.92 -8.58
C GLN A 204 -16.98 18.46 -9.98
N GLY A 205 -17.84 18.75 -10.96
CA GLY A 205 -17.63 18.34 -12.36
C GLY A 205 -17.93 16.86 -12.64
N CYS A 206 -18.51 16.14 -11.68
CA CYS A 206 -18.96 14.77 -11.89
C CYS A 206 -20.44 14.68 -12.26
N ASN A 207 -20.78 13.66 -13.04
CA ASN A 207 -22.17 13.24 -13.24
C ASN A 207 -22.25 11.71 -13.21
N PRO A 208 -22.91 11.09 -12.20
CA PRO A 208 -23.55 11.74 -11.05
C PRO A 208 -22.55 12.41 -10.08
N PRO A 209 -22.99 13.35 -9.23
CA PRO A 209 -22.09 14.07 -8.33
C PRO A 209 -21.54 13.19 -7.20
N GLN A 210 -22.28 12.18 -6.74
CA GLN A 210 -21.84 11.24 -5.71
C GLN A 210 -20.74 10.33 -6.25
N ASN A 211 -19.65 10.15 -5.49
CA ASN A 211 -18.53 9.33 -5.93
C ASN A 211 -17.99 8.43 -4.81
N GLY A 212 -17.90 7.12 -5.10
CA GLY A 212 -17.42 6.09 -4.19
C GLY A 212 -15.96 6.21 -3.80
N GLU A 213 -15.15 7.02 -4.50
CA GLU A 213 -13.76 7.33 -4.13
C GLU A 213 -13.69 8.29 -2.94
N ASN A 214 -14.70 9.15 -2.77
CA ASN A 214 -14.69 10.24 -1.79
C ASN A 214 -15.18 9.77 -0.42
N ALA A 215 -14.49 8.81 0.18
CA ALA A 215 -14.81 8.20 1.46
C ALA A 215 -13.53 7.77 2.20
N ILE A 216 -13.65 7.33 3.46
CA ILE A 216 -12.50 6.76 4.19
C ILE A 216 -12.10 5.41 3.57
N ALA A 217 -13.08 4.53 3.34
CA ALA A 217 -12.91 3.25 2.66
C ALA A 217 -13.55 3.30 1.25
N ALA A 218 -12.79 3.73 0.25
CA ALA A 218 -13.28 3.92 -1.12
C ALA A 218 -13.93 2.65 -1.71
N ARG A 219 -14.93 2.84 -2.58
CA ARG A 219 -15.65 1.83 -3.36
C ARG A 219 -15.81 2.28 -4.81
N SER A 220 -14.68 2.38 -5.53
CA SER A 220 -14.66 2.86 -6.91
C SER A 220 -15.41 1.91 -7.87
N ASP A 221 -15.65 0.65 -7.47
CA ASP A 221 -16.44 -0.32 -8.23
C ASP A 221 -17.91 0.08 -8.37
N LEU A 222 -18.43 0.85 -7.41
CA LEU A 222 -19.82 1.31 -7.39
C LEU A 222 -20.06 2.61 -8.18
N ASN A 223 -19.01 3.24 -8.70
CA ASN A 223 -19.16 4.38 -9.61
C ASN A 223 -19.73 3.90 -10.96
N PRO A 224 -20.69 4.61 -11.58
CA PRO A 224 -21.19 4.24 -12.90
C PRO A 224 -20.10 4.28 -13.98
N ALA A 225 -20.01 3.23 -14.80
CA ALA A 225 -19.04 3.15 -15.90
C ALA A 225 -19.19 4.29 -16.92
N ASN A 226 -20.43 4.72 -17.16
CA ASN A 226 -20.81 5.76 -18.10
C ASN A 226 -20.86 7.17 -17.47
N GLY A 227 -20.38 7.33 -16.23
CA GLY A 227 -20.33 8.63 -15.58
C GLY A 227 -19.30 9.57 -16.20
N THR A 228 -19.53 10.87 -16.05
CA THR A 228 -18.56 11.90 -16.39
C THR A 228 -17.71 12.19 -15.17
N TYR A 229 -16.39 12.11 -15.29
CA TYR A 229 -15.46 12.35 -14.19
C TYR A 229 -14.27 13.23 -14.65
N PRO A 230 -13.81 14.18 -13.83
CA PRO A 230 -12.78 15.13 -14.24
C PRO A 230 -11.37 14.53 -14.32
N PHE A 231 -11.10 13.40 -13.66
CA PHE A 231 -9.81 12.71 -13.70
C PHE A 231 -9.91 11.23 -13.28
N GLY A 232 -8.90 10.44 -13.66
CA GLY A 232 -8.90 8.97 -13.61
C GLY A 232 -9.27 8.33 -12.27
N ALA A 233 -8.92 8.93 -11.14
CA ALA A 233 -9.19 8.37 -9.82
C ALA A 233 -10.70 8.25 -9.50
N LEU A 234 -11.52 9.10 -10.11
CA LEU A 234 -12.96 9.17 -9.84
C LEU A 234 -13.79 8.22 -10.72
N TYR A 235 -13.17 7.57 -11.71
CA TYR A 235 -13.84 6.61 -12.59
C TYR A 235 -14.19 5.31 -11.86
N GLN A 236 -15.04 4.49 -12.51
CA GLN A 236 -15.25 3.11 -12.11
C GLN A 236 -13.94 2.32 -12.21
N ARG A 237 -13.50 1.73 -11.08
CA ARG A 237 -12.23 1.01 -11.01
C ARG A 237 -12.33 -0.22 -10.12
N ARG A 238 -11.44 -1.16 -10.36
CA ARG A 238 -11.16 -2.34 -9.52
C ARG A 238 -10.27 -1.93 -8.35
N HIS A 239 -10.74 -0.96 -7.58
CA HIS A 239 -9.95 -0.23 -6.61
C HIS A 239 -10.85 0.26 -5.48
N GLY A 240 -10.30 0.36 -4.27
CA GLY A 240 -11.02 0.79 -3.09
C GLY A 240 -10.25 0.45 -1.81
N GLY A 241 -10.87 0.70 -0.67
CA GLY A 241 -10.38 0.15 0.60
C GLY A 241 -10.62 -1.35 0.63
N THR A 242 -9.56 -2.14 0.77
CA THR A 242 -9.62 -3.62 0.73
C THR A 242 -9.43 -4.27 2.09
N ASP A 243 -9.07 -3.49 3.11
CA ASP A 243 -8.95 -3.95 4.48
C ASP A 243 -9.13 -2.80 5.49
N MET A 244 -9.09 -3.16 6.77
CA MET A 244 -8.87 -2.24 7.88
C MET A 244 -8.10 -3.00 8.96
N LYS A 245 -7.09 -2.35 9.56
CA LYS A 245 -6.36 -2.88 10.71
C LYS A 245 -6.33 -1.82 11.81
N VAL A 246 -6.56 -2.23 13.05
CA VAL A 246 -6.52 -1.33 14.21
C VAL A 246 -5.93 -2.08 15.40
N THR A 247 -5.10 -1.39 16.18
CA THR A 247 -4.54 -1.90 17.43
C THR A 247 -4.74 -0.87 18.54
N SER A 248 -4.54 -1.28 19.78
CA SER A 248 -4.57 -0.43 20.96
C SER A 248 -3.30 -0.63 21.78
N PHE A 249 -3.07 0.24 22.76
CA PHE A 249 -1.92 0.09 23.67
C PHE A 249 -1.88 -1.29 24.35
N GLU A 250 -3.02 -1.83 24.78
CA GLU A 250 -3.07 -3.14 25.42
C GLU A 250 -2.86 -4.29 24.42
N MET A 251 -3.41 -4.17 23.20
CA MET A 251 -3.21 -5.21 22.18
C MET A 251 -1.75 -5.28 21.71
N MET A 252 -1.08 -4.14 21.59
CA MET A 252 0.33 -4.07 21.20
C MET A 252 1.26 -4.81 22.17
N LYS A 253 0.95 -4.84 23.47
CA LYS A 253 1.74 -5.60 24.46
C LYS A 253 1.77 -7.10 24.17
N ASN A 254 0.74 -7.60 23.50
CA ASN A 254 0.57 -9.01 23.14
C ASN A 254 0.63 -9.23 21.63
N TYR A 255 1.26 -8.29 20.87
CA TYR A 255 1.38 -8.35 19.42
C TYR A 255 0.06 -8.57 18.65
N SER A 256 -1.07 -8.12 19.22
CA SER A 256 -2.42 -8.34 18.69
C SER A 256 -2.96 -7.11 17.95
N PHE A 257 -3.88 -7.33 17.02
CA PHE A 257 -4.63 -6.29 16.32
C PHE A 257 -5.96 -6.84 15.80
N LEU A 258 -6.94 -5.96 15.53
CA LEU A 258 -8.17 -6.31 14.82
C LEU A 258 -7.96 -6.08 13.33
N ALA A 259 -8.44 -7.01 12.51
CA ALA A 259 -8.35 -6.94 11.06
C ALA A 259 -9.68 -7.27 10.39
N ALA A 260 -10.13 -6.44 9.46
CA ALA A 260 -11.26 -6.70 8.59
C ALA A 260 -10.79 -6.84 7.15
N SER A 261 -11.11 -7.96 6.51
CA SER A 261 -10.71 -8.25 5.13
C SER A 261 -11.84 -7.95 4.15
N GLY A 262 -11.50 -7.30 3.04
CA GLY A 262 -12.39 -7.00 1.93
C GLY A 262 -13.01 -5.61 1.97
N PRO A 263 -13.63 -5.20 0.84
CA PRO A 263 -14.30 -3.92 0.71
C PRO A 263 -15.33 -3.66 1.81
N THR A 264 -15.56 -2.38 2.10
CA THR A 264 -16.60 -1.99 3.06
C THR A 264 -17.99 -2.36 2.55
N TRP A 265 -18.83 -2.87 3.45
CA TRP A 265 -20.21 -3.29 3.21
C TRP A 265 -21.16 -2.79 4.31
N ASP A 266 -20.70 -1.86 5.15
CA ASP A 266 -21.43 -1.40 6.33
C ASP A 266 -22.70 -0.61 5.93
N ASN A 267 -22.58 0.27 4.92
CA ASN A 267 -23.70 1.05 4.34
C ASN A 267 -23.87 0.83 2.84
N LEU A 268 -23.16 -0.15 2.27
CA LEU A 268 -23.06 -0.40 0.84
C LEU A 268 -23.27 -1.89 0.56
N PRO A 269 -23.70 -2.28 -0.66
CA PRO A 269 -23.78 -3.69 -1.02
C PRO A 269 -22.39 -4.34 -0.89
N PRO A 270 -22.30 -5.55 -0.30
CA PRO A 270 -21.08 -6.33 -0.31
C PRO A 270 -20.54 -6.48 -1.73
N PHE A 271 -19.23 -6.42 -1.89
CA PHE A 271 -18.61 -6.67 -3.18
C PHE A 271 -18.69 -8.17 -3.51
N GLN A 272 -19.06 -8.47 -4.75
CA GLN A 272 -19.12 -9.84 -5.25
C GLN A 272 -18.56 -9.89 -6.67
N TRP A 273 -17.57 -10.74 -6.92
CA TRP A 273 -16.88 -10.83 -8.21
C TRP A 273 -17.84 -11.15 -9.35
N SER A 274 -18.63 -12.22 -9.20
CA SER A 274 -19.54 -12.75 -10.22
C SER A 274 -20.62 -11.77 -10.65
N SER A 275 -21.09 -10.89 -9.76
CA SER A 275 -22.10 -9.87 -10.06
C SER A 275 -21.51 -8.49 -10.32
N SER A 276 -20.18 -8.34 -10.24
CA SER A 276 -19.51 -7.07 -10.52
C SER A 276 -19.29 -6.88 -12.03
N PRO A 277 -19.07 -5.64 -12.49
CA PRO A 277 -18.58 -5.35 -13.84
C PRO A 277 -17.20 -5.96 -14.16
N PHE A 278 -16.56 -6.62 -13.19
CA PHE A 278 -15.21 -7.14 -13.23
C PHE A 278 -15.15 -8.67 -13.15
N CYS A 279 -16.29 -9.35 -13.37
CA CYS A 279 -16.43 -10.81 -13.24
C CYS A 279 -15.44 -11.62 -14.10
N ASN A 280 -14.97 -11.07 -15.23
CA ASN A 280 -14.09 -11.76 -16.18
C ASN A 280 -12.59 -11.67 -15.85
N ILE A 281 -12.20 -11.06 -14.72
CA ILE A 281 -10.79 -10.89 -14.35
C ILE A 281 -10.36 -12.01 -13.43
N SER A 282 -9.11 -12.45 -13.54
CA SER A 282 -8.54 -13.45 -12.63
C SER A 282 -8.56 -12.96 -11.19
N HIS A 283 -9.09 -13.80 -10.30
CA HIS A 283 -9.11 -13.62 -8.85
C HIS A 283 -8.96 -14.97 -8.15
N MET A 284 -8.00 -15.77 -8.63
CA MET A 284 -7.71 -17.12 -8.11
C MET A 284 -7.53 -17.11 -6.60
N GLY A 285 -8.19 -18.05 -5.91
CA GLY A 285 -8.13 -18.19 -4.45
C GLY A 285 -8.94 -17.15 -3.67
N GLN A 286 -9.52 -16.15 -4.33
CA GLN A 286 -10.37 -15.17 -3.67
C GLN A 286 -11.82 -15.68 -3.52
N PRO A 287 -12.51 -15.36 -2.41
CA PRO A 287 -13.94 -15.57 -2.29
C PRO A 287 -14.70 -14.77 -3.34
N ASP A 288 -15.79 -15.35 -3.87
CA ASP A 288 -16.69 -14.60 -4.77
C ASP A 288 -17.34 -13.43 -4.04
N LEU A 289 -17.97 -13.67 -2.88
CA LEU A 289 -18.62 -12.66 -2.05
C LEU A 289 -17.72 -12.22 -0.89
N TRP A 290 -17.52 -10.91 -0.75
CA TRP A 290 -16.73 -10.28 0.30
C TRP A 290 -17.61 -9.65 1.37
N LYS A 291 -17.98 -10.47 2.36
CA LYS A 291 -18.80 -10.07 3.51
C LYS A 291 -18.23 -10.60 4.83
N PHE A 292 -16.96 -10.29 5.09
CA PHE A 292 -16.27 -10.72 6.30
C PHE A 292 -16.36 -9.67 7.40
N SER A 293 -16.63 -10.12 8.62
CA SER A 293 -16.55 -9.29 9.84
C SER A 293 -15.09 -9.15 10.29
N PRO A 294 -14.77 -8.10 11.09
CA PRO A 294 -13.48 -7.99 11.76
C PRO A 294 -13.19 -9.21 12.63
N ILE A 295 -11.92 -9.62 12.70
CA ILE A 295 -11.43 -10.64 13.62
C ILE A 295 -10.25 -10.10 14.42
N GLN A 296 -10.06 -10.59 15.65
CA GLN A 296 -8.84 -10.35 16.40
C GLN A 296 -7.78 -11.36 16.01
N ILE A 297 -6.60 -10.87 15.66
CA ILE A 297 -5.43 -11.67 15.38
C ILE A 297 -4.66 -11.85 16.69
N HIS A 298 -4.42 -13.11 17.01
CA HIS A 298 -3.55 -13.55 18.08
C HIS A 298 -2.47 -14.42 17.45
N TRP A 299 -1.26 -14.30 17.96
CA TRP A 299 -0.13 -15.17 17.63
C TRP A 299 0.12 -16.03 18.86
N ASP A 300 0.42 -17.31 18.65
CA ASP A 300 0.76 -18.22 19.74
C ASP A 300 2.19 -17.97 20.26
#